data_AF-V5WED9-F1
#
_entry.id   AF-V5WED9-F1
#
_cell.length_a   1.000
_cell.length_b   1.000
_cell.length_c   1.000
_cell.angle_alpha   90.00
_cell.angle_beta   90.00
_cell.angle_gamma   90.00
#
_symmetry.space_group_name_H-M   'P 1'
#
loop_
_entity.id
_entity.type
_entity.pdbx_description
1 polymer ?
#
loop_
_entity_poly.entity_id
_entity_poly.type
_entity_poly.pdbx_seq_one_letter_code
_entity_poly.pdbx_strand_id
1 'polypeptide(L)'
;MIRIARTLFSFVVVFSLSAVLEAQDSGLIGIDELENYIDLNTSLVELYEFIENGEEIPSDRYYLIPGTVTSISTLDPNPETFYSEVEFSSARWIGQEEIRSYDSLLVFLDPSFVSRLPQRSPRNPPENIIEKNSRGMAVAEYYDILEMPDGSIIPVFIAHIFRNLE
;
A
#
# COMPACT_ATOMS: atom_id res chain seq x y z
N MET A 1 15.40 -25.49 31.08
CA MET A 1 16.20 -26.47 30.30
C MET A 1 15.65 -26.50 28.88
N ILE A 2 16.28 -25.78 27.94
CA ILE A 2 16.09 -25.97 26.49
C ILE A 2 17.49 -25.81 25.87
N ARG A 3 17.99 -26.89 25.27
CA ARG A 3 19.28 -26.94 24.57
C ARG A 3 19.03 -26.81 23.06
N ILE A 4 19.65 -25.78 22.48
CA ILE A 4 20.47 -25.78 21.26
C ILE A 4 19.92 -26.51 20.01
N ALA A 5 19.73 -25.74 18.95
CA ALA A 5 20.20 -26.12 17.61
C ALA A 5 20.68 -24.87 16.86
N ARG A 6 21.97 -24.54 17.04
CA ARG A 6 22.75 -23.76 16.07
C ARG A 6 22.98 -24.69 14.89
N THR A 7 22.37 -24.41 13.75
CA THR A 7 22.72 -25.08 12.49
C THR A 7 23.32 -24.04 11.57
N LEU A 8 24.59 -24.27 11.23
CA LEU A 8 25.35 -23.56 10.22
C LEU A 8 24.59 -23.58 8.88
N PHE A 9 24.56 -22.45 8.19
CA PHE A 9 24.33 -22.44 6.74
C PHE A 9 25.35 -21.50 6.10
N SER A 10 26.48 -22.09 5.69
CA SER A 10 27.45 -21.46 4.80
C SER A 10 27.13 -21.85 3.36
N PHE A 11 26.98 -20.83 2.52
CA PHE A 11 27.37 -20.78 1.11
C PHE A 11 26.87 -21.86 0.14
N VAL A 12 25.88 -21.50 -0.70
CA VAL A 12 26.01 -21.60 -2.17
C VAL A 12 25.32 -20.37 -2.79
N VAL A 13 26.13 -19.54 -3.45
CA VAL A 13 25.73 -18.45 -4.34
C VAL A 13 25.71 -19.03 -5.77
N VAL A 14 24.87 -18.45 -6.62
CA VAL A 14 24.87 -18.50 -8.09
C VAL A 14 24.09 -19.65 -8.73
N PHE A 15 22.86 -19.38 -9.19
CA PHE A 15 22.42 -19.46 -10.61
C PHE A 15 20.88 -19.40 -10.71
N SER A 16 20.31 -18.20 -10.83
CA SER A 16 19.06 -17.96 -11.59
C SER A 16 18.76 -16.45 -11.73
N LEU A 17 19.78 -15.61 -11.90
CA LEU A 17 19.62 -14.19 -12.25
C LEU A 17 20.02 -13.94 -13.72
N SER A 18 19.87 -14.96 -14.56
CA SER A 18 20.20 -14.87 -16.00
C SER A 18 18.95 -14.72 -16.88
N ALA A 19 17.77 -15.09 -16.39
CA ALA A 19 16.53 -14.96 -17.17
C ALA A 19 15.93 -13.55 -17.16
N VAL A 20 16.26 -12.72 -16.15
CA VAL A 20 15.73 -11.35 -16.04
C VAL A 20 16.55 -10.36 -16.89
N LEU A 21 17.78 -10.71 -17.26
CA LEU A 21 18.64 -9.83 -18.07
C LEU A 21 18.40 -9.94 -19.59
N GLU A 22 17.64 -10.94 -20.05
CA GLU A 22 17.31 -11.11 -21.48
C GLU A 22 15.97 -10.45 -21.89
N ALA A 23 15.18 -9.92 -20.95
CA ALA A 23 13.97 -9.15 -21.24
C ALA A 23 14.26 -7.65 -21.53
N GLN A 24 15.46 -7.35 -22.02
CA GLN A 24 15.91 -6.01 -22.37
C GLN A 24 15.85 -5.83 -23.91
N ASP A 25 14.71 -6.12 -24.55
CA ASP A 25 14.54 -5.88 -26.00
C ASP A 25 13.11 -5.49 -26.46
N SER A 26 12.23 -5.10 -25.55
CA SER A 26 10.99 -4.41 -25.93
C SER A 26 10.55 -3.52 -24.78
N GLY A 27 11.00 -2.26 -24.80
CA GLY A 27 10.74 -1.23 -23.79
C GLY A 27 9.28 -0.75 -23.72
N LEU A 28 8.32 -1.67 -23.79
CA LEU A 28 6.91 -1.48 -23.50
C LEU A 28 6.42 -2.77 -22.85
N ILE A 29 6.38 -2.82 -21.52
CA ILE A 29 5.50 -3.78 -20.84
C ILE A 29 4.09 -3.41 -21.30
N GLY A 30 3.39 -4.34 -21.94
CA GLY A 30 2.00 -4.11 -22.35
C GLY A 30 1.12 -3.88 -21.12
N ILE A 31 0.09 -3.04 -21.23
CA ILE A 31 -0.86 -2.83 -20.13
C ILE A 31 -1.46 -4.18 -19.69
N ASP A 32 -1.73 -5.07 -20.65
CA ASP A 32 -2.20 -6.44 -20.43
C ASP A 32 -1.26 -7.28 -19.55
N GLU A 33 0.06 -7.04 -19.61
CA GLU A 33 1.03 -7.75 -18.79
C GLU A 33 1.14 -7.15 -17.39
N LEU A 34 0.93 -5.83 -17.26
CA LEU A 34 0.84 -5.14 -15.98
C LEU A 34 -0.43 -5.52 -15.20
N GLU A 35 -1.55 -5.72 -15.89
CA GLU A 35 -2.82 -6.16 -15.32
C GLU A 35 -2.74 -7.55 -14.65
N ASN A 36 -1.73 -8.37 -14.98
CA ASN A 36 -1.50 -9.63 -14.30
C ASN A 36 -0.96 -9.45 -12.87
N TYR A 37 -0.37 -8.29 -12.56
CA TYR A 37 0.24 -8.00 -11.26
C TYR A 37 -0.48 -6.89 -10.50
N ILE A 38 -1.12 -5.97 -11.21
CA ILE A 38 -1.85 -4.84 -10.64
C ILE A 38 -3.31 -4.92 -11.06
N ASP A 39 -4.20 -5.03 -10.08
CA ASP A 39 -5.62 -4.85 -10.28
C ASP A 39 -5.94 -3.35 -10.42
N LEU A 40 -6.25 -2.96 -11.66
CA LEU A 40 -6.65 -1.60 -12.04
C LEU A 40 -8.16 -1.39 -11.97
N ASN A 41 -8.93 -2.47 -11.82
CA ASN A 41 -10.39 -2.44 -11.92
C ASN A 41 -11.05 -2.45 -10.55
N THR A 42 -10.46 -3.17 -9.59
CA THR A 42 -11.00 -3.28 -8.25
C THR A 42 -10.88 -1.96 -7.49
N SER A 43 -12.03 -1.30 -7.30
CA SER A 43 -12.13 -0.09 -6.51
C SER A 43 -12.28 -0.37 -5.02
N LEU A 44 -12.05 0.64 -4.17
CA LEU A 44 -12.26 0.50 -2.73
C LEU A 44 -13.72 0.12 -2.40
N VAL A 45 -14.69 0.53 -3.23
CA VAL A 45 -16.10 0.13 -3.05
C VAL A 45 -16.27 -1.38 -3.23
N GLU A 46 -15.68 -1.95 -4.28
CA GLU A 46 -15.75 -3.40 -4.52
C GLU A 46 -15.05 -4.20 -3.41
N LEU A 47 -13.95 -3.66 -2.87
CA LEU A 47 -13.29 -4.27 -1.70
C LEU A 47 -14.19 -4.29 -0.46
N TYR A 48 -14.95 -3.22 -0.23
CA TYR A 48 -15.96 -3.20 0.83
C TYR A 48 -17.08 -4.19 0.58
N GLU A 49 -17.53 -4.36 -0.67
CA GLU A 49 -18.53 -5.37 -1.03
C GLU A 49 -18.02 -6.79 -0.74
N PHE A 50 -16.75 -7.09 -1.04
CA PHE A 50 -16.13 -8.36 -0.66
C PHE A 50 -16.16 -8.58 0.85
N ILE A 51 -15.76 -7.57 1.64
CA ILE A 51 -15.76 -7.66 3.11
C ILE A 51 -17.17 -7.88 3.66
N GLU A 52 -18.15 -7.09 3.19
CA GLU A 52 -19.54 -7.15 3.64
C GLU A 52 -20.19 -8.52 3.30
N ASN A 53 -19.82 -9.12 2.17
CA ASN A 53 -20.31 -10.44 1.74
C ASN A 53 -19.51 -11.61 2.34
N GLY A 54 -18.40 -11.34 3.04
CA GLY A 54 -17.50 -12.38 3.55
C GLY A 54 -16.75 -13.13 2.44
N GLU A 55 -16.53 -12.46 1.31
CA GLU A 55 -15.74 -12.97 0.19
C GLU A 55 -14.25 -12.77 0.44
N GLU A 56 -13.43 -13.67 -0.10
CA GLU A 56 -11.98 -13.57 0.00
C GLU A 56 -11.45 -12.50 -0.96
N ILE A 57 -10.69 -11.54 -0.42
CA ILE A 57 -9.99 -10.54 -1.23
C ILE A 57 -8.68 -11.16 -1.76
N PRO A 58 -8.43 -11.13 -3.08
CA PRO A 58 -7.18 -11.63 -3.65
C PRO A 58 -5.95 -10.93 -3.08
N SER A 59 -5.14 -11.65 -2.31
CA SER A 59 -3.90 -11.13 -1.71
C SER A 59 -2.67 -11.25 -2.63
N ASP A 60 -2.79 -11.92 -3.77
CA ASP A 60 -1.70 -12.15 -4.73
C ASP A 60 -1.54 -11.01 -5.75
N ARG A 61 -2.19 -9.86 -5.52
CA ARG A 61 -2.25 -8.72 -6.44
C ARG A 61 -1.98 -7.42 -5.72
N TYR A 62 -1.45 -6.45 -6.48
CA TYR A 62 -1.43 -5.07 -6.05
C TYR A 62 -2.69 -4.34 -6.49
N TYR A 63 -3.25 -3.51 -5.64
CA TYR A 63 -4.40 -2.66 -5.92
C TYR A 63 -3.97 -1.23 -6.21
N LEU A 64 -4.57 -0.62 -7.22
CA LEU A 64 -4.43 0.81 -7.49
C LEU A 64 -5.53 1.59 -6.77
N ILE A 65 -5.19 2.25 -5.66
CA ILE A 65 -6.17 2.87 -4.75
C ILE A 65 -6.06 4.41 -4.83
N PRO A 66 -7.03 5.10 -5.49
CA PRO A 66 -7.14 6.55 -5.45
C PRO A 66 -7.89 7.02 -4.20
N GLY A 67 -7.45 8.14 -3.63
CA GLY A 67 -8.10 8.69 -2.45
C GLY A 67 -7.49 10.00 -1.95
N THR A 68 -7.89 10.36 -0.75
CA THR A 68 -7.43 11.54 -0.01
C THR A 68 -6.84 11.09 1.32
N VAL A 69 -5.70 11.65 1.67
CA VAL A 69 -5.06 11.43 2.97
C VAL A 69 -5.85 12.15 4.05
N THR A 70 -6.43 11.41 5.00
CA THR A 70 -7.25 11.99 6.08
C THR A 70 -6.49 12.08 7.39
N SER A 71 -5.56 11.16 7.63
CA SER A 71 -4.68 11.15 8.81
C SER A 71 -3.33 10.53 8.49
N ILE A 72 -2.29 10.96 9.21
CA ILE A 72 -0.93 10.43 9.10
C ILE A 72 -0.41 10.20 10.51
N SER A 73 0.10 9.00 10.77
CA SER A 73 0.73 8.60 12.03
C SER A 73 2.04 7.87 11.75
N THR A 74 3.16 8.55 11.92
CA THR A 74 4.50 7.94 11.82
C THR A 74 4.92 7.43 13.20
N LEU A 75 4.84 6.11 13.40
CA LEU A 75 5.15 5.48 14.68
C LEU A 75 6.65 5.34 14.90
N ASP A 76 7.39 4.97 13.86
CA ASP A 76 8.86 4.89 13.90
C ASP A 76 9.46 5.57 12.65
N PRO A 77 10.15 6.72 12.81
CA PRO A 77 10.79 7.43 11.70
C PRO A 77 12.20 6.91 11.38
N ASN A 78 12.73 5.92 12.11
CA ASN A 78 14.06 5.37 11.83
C ASN A 78 14.05 4.58 10.52
N PRO A 79 14.92 4.88 9.54
CA PRO A 79 14.97 4.15 8.27
C PRO A 79 15.09 2.63 8.38
N GLU A 80 15.73 2.09 9.43
CA GLU A 80 15.88 0.63 9.58
C GLU A 80 14.62 -0.06 10.11
N THR A 81 13.74 0.68 10.76
CA THR A 81 12.52 0.19 11.43
C THR A 81 11.30 1.01 11.05
N PHE A 82 11.34 1.63 9.86
CA PHE A 82 10.37 2.64 9.46
C PHE A 82 8.96 2.05 9.46
N TYR A 83 8.05 2.76 10.12
CA TYR A 83 6.65 2.38 10.19
C TYR A 83 5.79 3.63 10.25
N SER A 84 4.92 3.79 9.25
CA SER A 84 3.91 4.84 9.21
C SER A 84 2.57 4.29 8.76
N GLU A 85 1.52 4.79 9.38
CA GLU A 85 0.13 4.54 9.04
C GLU A 85 -0.48 5.80 8.43
N VAL A 86 -1.27 5.63 7.39
CA VAL A 86 -2.00 6.71 6.73
C VAL A 86 -3.44 6.27 6.55
N GLU A 87 -4.37 7.00 7.16
CA GLU A 87 -5.79 6.85 6.84
C GLU A 87 -6.04 7.50 5.48
N PHE A 88 -6.69 6.74 4.62
CA PHE A 88 -6.85 7.10 3.22
C PHE A 88 -8.28 6.80 2.78
N SER A 89 -8.97 7.85 2.33
CA SER A 89 -10.41 7.80 2.05
C SER A 89 -10.71 8.05 0.60
N SER A 90 -11.61 7.25 0.05
CA SER A 90 -12.20 7.45 -1.27
C SER A 90 -13.69 7.77 -1.12
N ALA A 91 -14.20 8.71 -1.89
CA ALA A 91 -15.62 9.04 -1.88
C ALA A 91 -16.24 8.67 -3.23
N ARG A 92 -17.37 7.99 -3.21
CA ARG A 92 -18.18 7.73 -4.40
C ARG A 92 -19.60 8.27 -4.23
N TRP A 93 -20.14 8.71 -5.35
CA TRP A 93 -21.57 8.97 -5.49
C TRP A 93 -22.33 7.65 -5.55
N ILE A 94 -23.35 7.52 -4.72
CA ILE A 94 -24.35 6.44 -4.76
C ILE A 94 -25.63 7.05 -5.32
N GLY A 95 -25.96 6.68 -6.56
CA GLY A 95 -27.08 7.30 -7.28
C GLY A 95 -26.83 8.78 -7.58
N GLN A 96 -27.81 9.64 -7.29
CA GLN A 96 -27.75 11.08 -7.60
C GLN A 96 -27.66 11.98 -6.36
N GLU A 97 -27.84 11.45 -5.14
CA GLU A 97 -28.06 12.28 -3.95
C GLU A 97 -27.13 11.94 -2.78
N GLU A 98 -26.53 10.76 -2.77
CA GLU A 98 -25.73 10.29 -1.65
C GLU A 98 -24.24 10.22 -2.01
N ILE A 99 -23.38 10.74 -1.13
CA ILE A 99 -21.94 10.53 -1.19
C ILE A 99 -21.60 9.62 -0.02
N ARG A 100 -20.97 8.48 -0.31
CA ARG A 100 -20.43 7.58 0.71
C ARG A 100 -18.91 7.63 0.69
N SER A 101 -18.32 7.76 1.87
CA SER A 101 -16.88 7.60 2.08
C SER A 101 -16.57 6.14 2.33
N TYR A 102 -15.44 5.70 1.81
CA TYR A 102 -14.86 4.39 1.98
C TYR A 102 -13.44 4.63 2.49
N ASP A 103 -13.16 4.17 3.69
CA ASP A 103 -11.91 4.44 4.39
C ASP A 103 -10.98 3.23 4.30
N SER A 104 -9.69 3.47 4.35
CA SER A 104 -8.68 2.41 4.31
C SER A 104 -7.47 2.83 5.13
N LEU A 105 -6.69 1.85 5.58
CA LEU A 105 -5.42 2.08 6.23
C LEU A 105 -4.28 1.68 5.29
N LEU A 106 -3.42 2.63 4.93
CA LEU A 106 -2.18 2.37 4.22
C LEU A 106 -1.03 2.30 5.21
N VAL A 107 -0.33 1.17 5.23
CA VAL A 107 0.87 0.93 6.03
C VAL A 107 2.10 1.09 5.14
N PHE A 108 3.04 1.94 5.56
CA PHE A 108 4.28 2.21 4.85
C PHE A 108 5.46 1.66 5.67
N LEU A 109 6.20 0.75 5.05
CA LEU A 109 7.35 0.06 5.66
C LEU A 109 8.68 0.38 4.94
N ASP A 110 8.63 0.93 3.73
CA ASP A 110 9.82 1.18 2.93
C ASP A 110 10.53 2.47 3.38
N PRO A 111 11.86 2.44 3.63
CA PRO A 111 12.63 3.60 4.09
C PRO A 111 12.58 4.81 3.14
N SER A 112 12.26 4.62 1.86
CA SER A 112 12.09 5.70 0.89
C SER A 112 10.95 6.67 1.24
N PHE A 113 10.01 6.25 2.11
CA PHE A 113 8.93 7.11 2.60
C PHE A 113 9.29 7.93 3.84
N VAL A 114 10.43 7.69 4.50
CA VAL A 114 10.85 8.43 5.73
C VAL A 114 10.83 9.95 5.52
N SER A 115 11.30 10.43 4.38
CA SER A 115 11.34 11.86 4.06
C SER A 115 9.98 12.42 3.61
N ARG A 116 9.06 11.55 3.18
CA ARG A 116 7.74 11.90 2.65
C ARG A 116 6.66 11.86 3.72
N LEU A 117 6.83 11.03 4.75
CA LEU A 117 5.96 10.89 5.92
C LEU A 117 6.77 11.17 7.20
N PRO A 118 7.24 12.42 7.39
CA PRO A 118 8.01 12.74 8.57
C PRO A 118 7.08 12.88 9.79
N GLN A 119 7.54 12.41 10.95
CA GLN A 119 6.81 12.53 12.22
C GLN A 119 6.48 14.00 12.58
N ARG A 120 7.25 14.96 12.06
CA ARG A 120 6.99 16.40 12.19
C ARG A 120 7.19 17.08 10.85
N SER A 121 6.30 18.02 10.51
CA SER A 121 6.41 18.81 9.30
C SER A 121 7.77 19.54 9.23
N PRO A 122 8.60 19.28 8.20
CA PRO A 122 9.87 19.95 8.02
C PRO A 122 9.66 21.42 7.61
N ARG A 123 10.67 22.26 7.85
CA ARG A 123 10.62 23.69 7.43
C ARG A 123 10.58 23.87 5.92
N ASN A 124 11.31 23.01 5.21
CA ASN A 124 11.36 22.97 3.76
C ASN A 124 10.92 21.57 3.33
N PRO A 125 9.61 21.34 3.13
CA PRO A 125 9.12 20.04 2.70
C PRO A 125 9.63 19.70 1.30
N PRO A 126 9.97 18.42 1.05
CA PRO A 126 10.24 17.97 -0.32
C PRO A 126 8.95 18.08 -1.14
N GLU A 127 9.08 18.22 -2.47
CA GLU A 127 7.94 18.38 -3.38
C GLU A 127 6.95 17.21 -3.33
N ASN A 128 7.45 16.01 -3.02
CA ASN A 128 6.66 14.78 -2.92
C ASN A 128 6.26 14.42 -1.48
N ILE A 129 6.27 15.38 -0.55
CA ILE A 129 5.78 15.17 0.81
C ILE A 129 4.32 14.70 0.77
N ILE A 130 3.97 13.71 1.58
CA ILE A 130 2.58 13.25 1.71
C ILE A 130 1.98 14.04 2.86
N GLU A 131 0.93 14.81 2.55
CA GLU A 131 0.32 15.73 3.51
C GLU A 131 -1.13 15.35 3.79
N LYS A 132 -1.60 15.67 4.99
CA LYS A 132 -3.03 15.58 5.31
C LYS A 132 -3.84 16.46 4.36
N ASN A 133 -5.01 15.97 3.95
CA ASN A 133 -5.92 16.56 2.96
C ASN A 133 -5.35 16.62 1.53
N SER A 134 -4.22 15.98 1.25
CA SER A 134 -3.73 15.83 -0.12
C SER A 134 -4.38 14.64 -0.81
N ARG A 135 -4.57 14.74 -2.14
CA ARG A 135 -5.02 13.63 -2.96
C ARG A 135 -3.84 12.78 -3.37
N GLY A 136 -4.08 11.48 -3.51
CA GLY A 136 -3.03 10.55 -3.91
C GLY A 136 -3.55 9.33 -4.65
N MET A 137 -2.60 8.55 -5.12
CA MET A 137 -2.78 7.24 -5.70
C MET A 137 -1.76 6.30 -5.08
N ALA A 138 -2.23 5.20 -4.48
CA ALA A 138 -1.39 4.17 -3.91
C ALA A 138 -1.38 2.92 -4.81
N VAL A 139 -0.23 2.27 -4.93
CA VAL A 139 -0.14 0.87 -5.36
C VAL A 139 0.18 0.06 -4.12
N ALA A 140 -0.74 -0.80 -3.72
CA ALA A 140 -0.70 -1.41 -2.39
C ALA A 140 -1.17 -2.86 -2.41
N GLU A 141 -0.55 -3.70 -1.59
CA GLU A 141 -0.94 -5.10 -1.38
C GLU A 141 -2.01 -5.17 -0.30
N TYR A 142 -3.09 -5.94 -0.51
CA TYR A 142 -4.08 -6.17 0.54
C TYR A 142 -3.46 -7.02 1.66
N TYR A 143 -3.61 -6.56 2.91
CA TYR A 143 -3.02 -7.24 4.06
C TYR A 143 -4.07 -7.89 4.96
N ASP A 144 -5.05 -7.11 5.43
CA ASP A 144 -6.09 -7.59 6.35
C ASP A 144 -7.26 -6.58 6.40
N ILE A 145 -8.22 -6.82 7.29
CA ILE A 145 -9.20 -5.85 7.75
C ILE A 145 -8.89 -5.38 9.18
N LEU A 146 -9.24 -4.14 9.49
CA LEU A 146 -9.18 -3.58 10.84
C LEU A 146 -10.59 -3.21 11.31
N GLU A 147 -10.99 -3.75 12.45
CA GLU A 147 -12.20 -3.31 13.17
C GLU A 147 -11.86 -2.06 13.99
N MET A 148 -12.52 -0.97 13.66
CA MET A 148 -12.37 0.32 14.31
C MET A 148 -13.21 0.37 15.60
N PRO A 149 -12.89 1.27 16.55
CA PRO A 149 -13.61 1.37 17.83
C PRO A 149 -15.11 1.66 17.71
N ASP A 150 -15.55 2.23 16.59
CA ASP A 150 -16.96 2.51 16.29
C ASP A 150 -17.69 1.32 15.65
N GLY A 151 -17.01 0.18 15.49
CA GLY A 151 -17.52 -1.04 14.87
C GLY A 151 -17.45 -1.03 13.34
N SER A 152 -16.93 0.04 12.72
CA SER A 152 -16.66 0.03 11.29
C SER A 152 -15.48 -0.90 10.97
N ILE A 153 -15.51 -1.50 9.79
CA ILE A 153 -14.41 -2.34 9.28
C ILE A 153 -13.78 -1.60 8.11
N ILE A 154 -12.46 -1.47 8.14
CA ILE A 154 -11.70 -0.85 7.06
C ILE A 154 -10.65 -1.84 6.52
N PRO A 155 -10.44 -1.93 5.19
CA PRO A 155 -9.35 -2.69 4.63
C PRO A 155 -7.99 -2.03 4.95
N VAL A 156 -7.00 -2.88 5.20
CA VAL A 156 -5.61 -2.53 5.47
C VAL A 156 -4.75 -2.97 4.31
N PHE A 157 -3.87 -2.08 3.85
CA PHE A 157 -2.95 -2.36 2.76
C PHE A 157 -1.51 -2.01 3.13
N ILE A 158 -0.56 -2.77 2.58
CA ILE A 158 0.85 -2.39 2.58
C ILE A 158 1.12 -1.58 1.31
N ALA A 159 1.45 -0.30 1.47
CA ALA A 159 1.71 0.61 0.36
C ALA A 159 3.16 0.49 -0.12
N HIS A 160 3.33 0.18 -1.41
CA HIS A 160 4.65 0.09 -2.06
C HIS A 160 4.98 1.35 -2.84
N ILE A 161 3.97 1.97 -3.46
CA ILE A 161 4.12 3.21 -4.21
C ILE A 161 3.00 4.15 -3.78
N PHE A 162 3.33 5.43 -3.59
CA PHE A 162 2.36 6.48 -3.41
C PHE A 162 2.74 7.68 -4.25
N ARG A 163 1.78 8.21 -5.01
CA ARG A 163 1.95 9.40 -5.83
C ARG A 163 0.91 10.44 -5.45
N ASN A 164 1.36 11.65 -5.15
CA ASN A 164 0.46 12.78 -4.94
C ASN A 164 -0.23 13.13 -6.26
N LEU A 165 -1.50 13.47 -6.18
CA LEU A 165 -2.28 13.99 -7.30
C LEU A 165 -2.51 15.49 -7.07
N GLU A 166 -2.24 16.29 -8.10
CA GLU A 166 -2.49 17.75 -8.09
C GLU A 166 -3.98 18.10 -7.97
#